data_AF-A0AAU2XI79-F1
#
_entry.id   AF-A0AAU2XI79-F1
#
_cell.length_a   1.000
_cell.length_b   1.000
_cell.length_c   1.000
_cell.angle_alpha   90.00
_cell.angle_beta   90.00
_cell.angle_gamma   90.00
#
_symmetry.space_group_name_H-M   'P 1'
#
loop_
_entity.id
_entity.type
_entity.pdbx_description
1 polymer ?
#
loop_
_entity_poly.entity_id
_entity_poly.type
_entity_poly.pdbx_seq_one_letter_code
_entity_poly.pdbx_strand_id
1 'polypeptide(L)'
;MAGDVRVYADNIDLWHAEHNEHDRKSVRAFLLWSQSTKISRRFRLPAAQIQRAAPLAQRERLDMLGRVLADETPPLRSRVAALIVLLYAQPLSRVVRLTVDDVIHDDRQVLLRLGDPPTPVPTAVAELLLHWIANRDNMNTATNRDSRWLFPGRRAGQPMHPDALSAQVNELGVPAVASRVAAIRQHVRELPAPVVADALGYHHKTTTRLQTDTGTSWSRYAPGDHSGRTAEAVRSNPGPATDIRSRRCPRPDPPM
;
A
#
# COMPACT_ATOMS: atom_id res chain seq x y z
N MET A 1 -24.15 -21.13 -44.87
CA MET A 1 -24.93 -19.94 -44.46
C MET A 1 -24.22 -19.29 -43.28
N ALA A 2 -23.41 -18.26 -43.52
CA ALA A 2 -22.79 -17.46 -42.48
C ALA A 2 -23.67 -16.22 -42.29
N GLY A 3 -24.34 -16.12 -41.14
CA GLY A 3 -25.20 -14.99 -40.81
C GLY A 3 -24.35 -13.73 -40.62
N ASP A 4 -24.61 -12.73 -41.47
CA ASP A 4 -24.06 -11.38 -41.38
C ASP A 4 -24.64 -10.71 -40.12
N VAL A 5 -23.97 -10.83 -38.97
CA VAL A 5 -24.36 -10.19 -37.71
C VAL A 5 -24.09 -8.69 -37.85
N ARG A 6 -25.07 -7.97 -38.41
CA ARG A 6 -25.05 -6.52 -38.51
C ARG A 6 -25.33 -5.91 -37.14
N VAL A 7 -24.29 -5.46 -36.46
CA VAL A 7 -24.40 -4.71 -35.20
C VAL A 7 -24.87 -3.28 -35.54
N TYR A 8 -26.17 -3.00 -35.37
CA TYR A 8 -26.71 -1.64 -35.41
C TYR A 8 -26.44 -0.89 -34.10
N ALA A 9 -26.36 0.43 -34.14
CA ALA A 9 -26.20 1.28 -32.95
C ALA A 9 -27.29 1.00 -31.91
N ASP A 10 -28.54 0.81 -32.37
CA ASP A 10 -29.68 0.45 -31.53
C ASP A 10 -29.50 -0.89 -30.79
N ASN A 11 -28.79 -1.86 -31.37
CA ASN A 11 -28.50 -3.14 -30.71
C ASN A 11 -27.46 -2.97 -29.59
N ILE A 12 -26.52 -2.03 -29.73
CA ILE A 12 -25.52 -1.74 -28.69
C ILE A 12 -26.18 -1.02 -27.52
N ASP A 13 -27.11 -0.10 -27.80
CA ASP A 13 -27.85 0.62 -26.77
C ASP A 13 -28.83 -0.31 -26.03
N LEU A 14 -29.52 -1.21 -26.74
CA LEU A 14 -30.37 -2.25 -26.15
C LEU A 14 -29.55 -3.23 -25.30
N TRP A 15 -28.44 -3.75 -25.83
CA TRP A 15 -27.51 -4.59 -25.08
C TRP A 15 -26.99 -3.87 -23.83
N HIS A 16 -26.62 -2.59 -23.96
CA HIS A 16 -26.15 -1.79 -22.83
C HIS A 16 -27.26 -1.59 -21.81
N ALA A 17 -28.53 -1.42 -22.19
CA ALA A 17 -29.63 -1.29 -21.24
C ALA A 17 -29.90 -2.59 -20.45
N GLU A 18 -29.83 -3.74 -21.13
CA GLU A 18 -30.25 -5.05 -20.58
C GLU A 18 -29.18 -5.75 -19.73
N HIS A 19 -27.89 -5.49 -19.97
CA HIS A 19 -26.82 -6.27 -19.34
C HIS A 19 -26.31 -5.64 -18.03
N ASN A 20 -25.78 -6.45 -17.11
CA ASN A 20 -25.26 -5.96 -15.84
C ASN A 20 -23.92 -5.18 -16.02
N GLU A 21 -23.51 -4.45 -14.98
CA GLU A 21 -22.32 -3.60 -15.01
C GLU A 21 -21.00 -4.36 -15.29
N HIS A 22 -20.92 -5.64 -14.91
CA HIS A 22 -19.72 -6.47 -15.14
C HIS A 22 -19.58 -6.83 -16.62
N ASP A 23 -20.67 -7.30 -17.23
CA ASP A 23 -20.74 -7.66 -18.65
C ASP A 23 -20.57 -6.43 -19.55
N ARG A 24 -21.12 -5.28 -19.13
CA ARG A 24 -20.88 -3.99 -19.78
C ARG A 24 -19.40 -3.63 -19.85
N LYS A 25 -18.65 -3.85 -18.75
CA LYS A 25 -17.22 -3.52 -18.66
C LYS A 25 -16.33 -4.47 -19.45
N SER A 26 -16.61 -5.78 -19.40
CA SER A 26 -15.78 -6.78 -20.07
C SER A 26 -15.84 -6.64 -21.59
N VAL A 27 -17.03 -6.40 -22.15
CA VAL A 27 -17.23 -6.26 -23.61
C VAL A 27 -16.81 -4.87 -24.10
N ARG A 28 -16.82 -3.84 -23.25
CA ARG A 28 -16.39 -2.48 -23.63
C ARG A 28 -14.97 -2.44 -24.19
N ALA A 29 -14.02 -3.15 -23.58
CA ALA A 29 -12.63 -3.17 -24.05
C ALA A 29 -12.54 -3.75 -25.47
N PHE A 30 -13.30 -4.81 -25.74
CA PHE A 30 -13.43 -5.42 -27.06
C PHE A 30 -14.08 -4.47 -28.08
N LEU A 31 -15.15 -3.76 -27.70
CA LEU A 31 -15.82 -2.79 -28.58
C LEU A 31 -14.95 -1.57 -28.91
N LEU A 32 -14.15 -1.09 -27.95
CA LEU A 32 -13.19 -0.02 -28.19
C LEU A 32 -12.05 -0.51 -29.10
N TRP A 33 -11.58 -1.74 -28.87
CA TRP A 33 -10.57 -2.37 -29.71
C TRP A 33 -11.06 -2.55 -31.16
N SER A 34 -12.27 -3.09 -31.37
CA SER A 34 -12.83 -3.31 -32.72
C SER A 34 -13.06 -2.01 -33.49
N GLN A 35 -13.42 -0.94 -32.78
CA GLN A 35 -13.49 0.41 -33.35
C GLN A 35 -12.10 0.95 -33.71
N SER A 36 -11.09 0.74 -32.85
CA SER A 36 -9.71 1.19 -33.10
C SER A 36 -9.06 0.45 -34.27
N THR A 37 -9.37 -0.84 -34.46
CA THR A 37 -8.89 -1.68 -35.57
C THR A 37 -9.73 -1.56 -36.83
N LYS A 38 -10.76 -0.69 -36.84
CA LYS A 38 -11.67 -0.43 -37.96
C LYS A 38 -12.44 -1.67 -38.46
N ILE A 39 -12.55 -2.71 -37.64
CA ILE A 39 -13.32 -3.93 -37.94
C ILE A 39 -14.83 -3.62 -37.91
N SER A 40 -15.24 -2.67 -37.06
CA SER A 40 -16.62 -2.21 -36.94
C SER A 40 -16.82 -0.78 -37.44
N ARG A 41 -18.05 -0.43 -37.85
CA ARG A 41 -18.43 0.98 -38.05
C ARG A 41 -18.29 1.78 -36.76
N ARG A 42 -18.14 3.11 -36.86
CA ARG A 42 -18.11 3.99 -35.70
C ARG A 42 -19.47 3.95 -34.99
N PHE A 43 -19.47 3.66 -33.70
CA PHE A 43 -20.63 3.71 -32.81
C PHE A 43 -20.26 4.49 -31.55
N ARG A 44 -21.25 5.10 -30.90
CA ARG A 44 -21.06 5.80 -29.63
C ARG A 44 -21.32 4.83 -28.49
N LEU A 45 -20.34 4.68 -27.60
CA LEU A 45 -20.54 3.98 -26.34
C LEU A 45 -20.87 5.01 -25.25
N PRO A 46 -21.89 4.77 -24.40
CA PRO A 46 -22.09 5.56 -23.19
C PRO A 46 -20.79 5.64 -22.37
N ALA A 47 -20.58 6.75 -21.67
CA ALA A 47 -19.44 6.88 -20.77
C ALA A 47 -19.54 5.79 -19.69
N ALA A 48 -18.46 5.05 -19.45
CA ALA A 48 -18.46 4.06 -18.38
C ALA A 48 -18.70 4.77 -17.04
N GLN A 49 -19.83 4.45 -16.39
CA GLN A 49 -20.12 4.99 -15.07
C GLN A 49 -19.26 4.25 -14.05
N ILE A 50 -18.12 4.83 -13.72
CA ILE A 50 -17.25 4.30 -12.66
C ILE A 50 -17.97 4.57 -11.33
N GLN A 51 -18.75 3.58 -10.88
CA GLN A 51 -19.30 3.58 -9.52
C GLN A 51 -18.13 3.58 -8.54
N ARG A 52 -17.87 4.74 -7.94
CA ARG A 52 -16.90 4.87 -6.86
C ARG A 52 -17.64 4.49 -5.59
N ALA A 53 -17.26 3.38 -4.98
CA ALA A 53 -17.74 3.04 -3.64
C ALA A 53 -17.52 4.27 -2.74
N ALA A 54 -18.56 4.66 -2.01
CA ALA A 54 -18.43 5.69 -0.99
C ALA A 54 -17.30 5.27 -0.04
N PRO A 55 -16.35 6.17 0.29
CA PRO A 55 -15.33 5.84 1.27
C PRO A 55 -16.01 5.47 2.58
N LEU A 56 -15.46 4.47 3.26
CA LEU A 56 -15.85 4.12 4.62
C LEU A 56 -15.72 5.33 5.55
N ALA A 57 -16.60 5.43 6.53
CA ALA A 57 -16.43 6.43 7.58
C ALA A 57 -15.18 6.11 8.41
N GLN A 58 -14.52 7.15 8.93
CA GLN A 58 -13.30 6.99 9.73
C GLN A 58 -13.54 6.14 10.98
N ARG A 59 -14.72 6.26 11.62
CA ARG A 59 -15.12 5.41 12.75
C ARG A 59 -15.18 3.94 12.35
N GLU A 60 -15.88 3.62 11.26
CA GLU A 60 -16.01 2.25 10.77
C GLU A 60 -14.64 1.64 10.43
N ARG A 61 -13.73 2.43 9.84
CA ARG A 61 -12.36 1.99 9.58
C ARG A 61 -11.60 1.66 10.88
N LEU A 62 -11.72 2.48 11.92
CA LEU A 62 -11.07 2.24 13.21
C LEU A 62 -11.68 1.03 13.92
N ASP A 63 -13.00 0.86 13.86
CA ASP A 63 -13.69 -0.30 14.41
C ASP A 63 -13.24 -1.59 13.72
N MET A 64 -13.12 -1.58 12.39
CA MET A 64 -12.56 -2.70 11.63
C MET A 64 -11.11 -3.00 12.02
N LEU A 65 -10.28 -1.97 12.19
CA LEU A 65 -8.89 -2.14 12.60
C LEU A 65 -8.79 -2.77 14.00
N GLY A 66 -9.61 -2.31 14.94
CA GLY A 66 -9.72 -2.92 16.27
C GLY A 66 -10.17 -4.39 16.22
N ARG A 67 -11.18 -4.71 15.40
CA ARG A 67 -11.64 -6.09 15.22
C ARG A 67 -10.56 -6.99 14.62
N VAL A 68 -9.87 -6.55 13.56
CA VAL A 68 -8.81 -7.36 12.92
C VAL A 68 -7.62 -7.59 13.86
N LEU A 69 -7.31 -6.62 14.73
CA LEU A 69 -6.29 -6.78 15.77
C LEU A 69 -6.72 -7.77 16.86
N ALA A 70 -7.97 -7.71 17.31
CA ALA A 70 -8.44 -8.51 18.44
C ALA A 70 -8.90 -9.93 18.06
N ASP A 71 -9.44 -10.12 16.86
CA ASP A 71 -9.99 -11.41 16.41
C ASP A 71 -8.89 -12.31 15.85
N GLU A 72 -8.60 -13.39 16.56
CA GLU A 72 -7.62 -14.40 16.16
C GLU A 72 -8.20 -15.58 15.38
N THR A 73 -9.52 -15.61 15.17
CA THR A 73 -10.20 -16.67 14.42
C THR A 73 -9.73 -16.75 12.96
N PRO A 74 -9.56 -15.63 12.24
CA PRO A 74 -9.15 -15.69 10.85
C PRO A 74 -7.65 -15.97 10.68
N PRO A 75 -7.21 -16.49 9.51
CA PRO A 75 -5.81 -16.73 9.24
C PRO A 75 -4.94 -15.48 9.43
N LEU A 76 -3.80 -15.61 10.09
CA LEU A 76 -2.86 -14.51 10.35
C LEU A 76 -2.48 -13.75 9.06
N ARG A 77 -2.33 -14.49 7.96
CA ARG A 77 -2.05 -13.93 6.62
C ARG A 77 -3.05 -12.86 6.21
N SER A 78 -4.35 -13.15 6.28
CA SER A 78 -5.39 -12.22 5.83
C SER A 78 -5.52 -11.03 6.79
N ARG A 79 -5.31 -11.27 8.09
CA ARG A 79 -5.26 -10.21 9.11
C ARG A 79 -4.13 -9.21 8.84
N VAL A 80 -2.90 -9.68 8.63
CA VAL A 80 -1.74 -8.81 8.33
C VAL A 80 -1.98 -8.02 7.05
N ALA A 81 -2.49 -8.67 6.00
CA ALA A 81 -2.84 -7.98 4.75
C ALA A 81 -3.91 -6.90 4.96
N ALA A 82 -4.97 -7.21 5.72
CA ALA A 82 -6.03 -6.26 6.04
C ALA A 82 -5.50 -5.07 6.85
N LEU A 83 -4.59 -5.29 7.82
CA LEU A 83 -3.96 -4.21 8.59
C LEU A 83 -3.13 -3.28 7.69
N ILE A 84 -2.35 -3.83 6.75
CA ILE A 84 -1.58 -3.02 5.79
C ILE A 84 -2.52 -2.17 4.92
N VAL A 85 -3.65 -2.73 4.47
CA VAL A 85 -4.66 -1.98 3.71
C VAL A 85 -5.32 -0.91 4.57
N LEU A 86 -5.73 -1.23 5.81
CA LEU A 86 -6.47 -0.33 6.68
C LEU A 86 -5.61 0.83 7.19
N LEU A 87 -4.33 0.58 7.49
CA LEU A 87 -3.38 1.58 7.99
C LEU A 87 -2.81 2.44 6.86
N TYR A 88 -2.29 1.80 5.81
CA TYR A 88 -1.48 2.47 4.80
C TYR A 88 -2.20 2.66 3.46
N ALA A 89 -3.46 2.24 3.39
CA ALA A 89 -4.30 2.29 2.19
C ALA A 89 -3.75 1.49 0.99
N GLN A 90 -2.79 0.60 1.21
CA GLN A 90 -2.05 -0.03 0.12
C GLN A 90 -2.97 -0.91 -0.73
N PRO A 91 -2.88 -0.85 -2.06
CA PRO A 91 -3.68 -1.74 -2.90
C PRO A 91 -3.15 -3.16 -2.73
N LEU A 92 -4.03 -4.16 -2.68
CA LEU A 92 -3.62 -5.56 -2.47
C LEU A 92 -2.66 -6.06 -3.56
N SER A 93 -2.76 -5.53 -4.77
CA SER A 93 -1.80 -5.79 -5.86
C SER A 93 -0.36 -5.35 -5.55
N ARG A 94 -0.18 -4.36 -4.67
CA ARG A 94 1.12 -3.95 -4.14
C ARG A 94 1.48 -4.71 -2.87
N VAL A 95 0.50 -4.98 -2.00
CA VAL A 95 0.72 -5.76 -0.76
C VAL A 95 1.31 -7.13 -1.08
N VAL A 96 0.80 -7.84 -2.08
CA VAL A 96 1.36 -9.15 -2.47
C VAL A 96 2.78 -9.08 -3.03
N ARG A 97 3.23 -7.90 -3.49
CA ARG A 97 4.58 -7.67 -4.01
C ARG A 97 5.56 -7.20 -2.94
N LEU A 98 5.12 -7.06 -1.69
CA LEU A 98 6.04 -6.79 -0.59
C LEU A 98 6.93 -8.01 -0.36
N THR A 99 8.16 -7.74 -0.01
CA THR A 99 9.17 -8.73 0.37
C THR A 99 9.48 -8.62 1.86
N VAL A 100 10.18 -9.61 2.41
CA VAL A 100 10.68 -9.54 3.79
C VAL A 100 11.70 -8.41 3.93
N ASP A 101 12.47 -8.12 2.87
CA ASP A 101 13.45 -7.04 2.84
C ASP A 101 12.81 -5.64 2.90
N ASP A 102 11.51 -5.53 2.58
CA ASP A 102 10.74 -4.31 2.77
C ASP A 102 10.36 -4.07 4.25
N VAL A 103 10.56 -5.06 5.12
CA VAL A 103 10.34 -4.94 6.58
C VAL A 103 11.69 -4.67 7.25
N ILE A 104 11.91 -3.40 7.56
CA ILE A 104 13.17 -2.91 8.11
C ILE A 104 13.07 -2.91 9.62
N HIS A 105 14.10 -3.46 10.26
CA HIS A 105 14.25 -3.41 11.71
C HIS A 105 15.16 -2.24 12.03
N ASP A 106 14.62 -1.26 12.75
CA ASP A 106 15.38 -0.20 13.42
C ASP A 106 15.38 -0.51 14.92
N ASP A 107 16.41 -0.10 15.65
CA ASP A 107 16.62 -0.46 17.06
C ASP A 107 15.46 -0.02 17.98
N ARG A 108 14.56 0.83 17.48
CA ARG A 108 13.41 1.39 18.21
C ARG A 108 12.05 1.03 17.63
N GLN A 109 11.96 0.57 16.39
CA GLN A 109 10.69 0.35 15.70
C GLN A 109 10.84 -0.52 14.45
N VAL A 110 9.73 -1.12 14.02
CA VAL A 110 9.65 -1.76 12.70
C VAL A 110 9.21 -0.73 11.69
N LEU A 111 9.89 -0.65 10.55
CA LEU A 111 9.51 0.20 9.42
C LEU A 111 9.09 -0.67 8.24
N LEU A 112 8.12 -0.20 7.46
CA LEU A 112 7.68 -0.83 6.22
C LEU A 112 8.02 0.08 5.04
N ARG A 113 8.80 -0.45 4.10
CA ARG A 113 9.20 0.25 2.87
C ARG A 113 8.04 0.27 1.87
N LEU A 114 7.12 1.20 2.09
CA LEU A 114 6.03 1.50 1.16
C LEU A 114 6.41 2.58 0.16
N GLY A 115 7.31 3.47 0.54
CA GLY A 115 7.87 4.54 -0.25
C GLY A 115 9.14 5.02 0.40
N ASP A 116 9.54 6.26 0.11
CA ASP A 116 10.72 6.88 0.69
C ASP A 116 10.31 8.22 1.34
N PRO A 117 10.47 8.39 2.66
CA PRO A 117 11.10 7.47 3.61
C PRO A 117 10.22 6.24 3.97
N PRO A 118 10.83 5.14 4.47
CA PRO A 118 10.10 4.01 5.03
C PRO A 118 9.13 4.46 6.14
N THR A 119 7.94 3.85 6.17
CA THR A 119 6.86 4.25 7.08
C THR A 119 6.91 3.44 8.38
N PRO A 120 6.81 4.07 9.56
CA PRO A 120 6.82 3.36 10.84
C PRO A 120 5.57 2.50 11.03
N VAL A 121 5.76 1.29 11.57
CA VAL A 121 4.70 0.34 11.87
C VAL A 121 4.30 0.44 13.35
N PRO A 122 3.02 0.70 13.68
CA PRO A 122 2.55 0.69 15.05
C PRO A 122 2.88 -0.64 15.75
N THR A 123 3.33 -0.59 17.00
CA THR A 123 3.86 -1.75 17.74
C THR A 123 2.94 -2.98 17.70
N ALA A 124 1.64 -2.80 17.96
CA ALA A 124 0.66 -3.90 17.92
C ALA A 124 0.57 -4.60 16.55
N VAL A 125 0.84 -3.88 15.47
CA VAL A 125 0.84 -4.42 14.09
C VAL A 125 2.20 -4.99 13.74
N ALA A 126 3.27 -4.39 14.26
CA ALA A 126 4.64 -4.87 14.09
C ALA A 126 4.78 -6.29 14.65
N GLU A 127 4.25 -6.56 15.84
CA GLU A 127 4.25 -7.89 16.45
C GLU A 127 3.56 -8.94 15.57
N LEU A 128 2.35 -8.64 15.07
CA LEU A 128 1.63 -9.52 14.15
C LEU A 128 2.36 -9.74 12.83
N LEU A 129 2.97 -8.69 12.29
CA LEU A 129 3.74 -8.75 11.05
C LEU A 129 4.98 -9.64 11.21
N LEU A 130 5.73 -9.50 12.30
CA LEU A 130 6.89 -10.33 12.61
C LEU A 130 6.48 -11.79 12.87
N HIS A 131 5.40 -11.99 13.62
CA HIS A 131 4.84 -13.33 13.84
C HIS A 131 4.42 -14.00 12.52
N TRP A 132 3.84 -13.23 11.60
CA TRP A 132 3.55 -13.71 10.26
C TRP A 132 4.81 -14.09 9.50
N ILE A 133 5.85 -13.23 9.48
CA ILE A 133 7.11 -13.49 8.77
C ILE A 133 7.77 -14.80 9.23
N ALA A 134 7.74 -15.06 10.54
CA ALA A 134 8.28 -16.27 11.15
C ALA A 134 7.46 -17.54 10.81
N ASN A 135 6.15 -17.40 10.65
CA ASN A 135 5.21 -18.52 10.47
C ASN A 135 4.52 -18.50 9.09
N ARG A 136 5.20 -17.98 8.05
CA ARG A 136 4.61 -17.85 6.72
C ARG A 136 4.22 -19.22 6.17
N ASP A 137 3.01 -19.27 5.62
CA ASP A 137 2.51 -20.45 4.92
C ASP A 137 3.31 -20.73 3.64
N ASN A 138 3.17 -21.95 3.10
CA ASN A 138 3.80 -22.37 1.85
C ASN A 138 5.35 -22.31 1.86
N MET A 139 5.99 -22.27 3.04
CA MET A 139 7.46 -22.29 3.18
C MET A 139 8.05 -23.70 3.24
N ASN A 140 7.24 -24.73 3.53
CA ASN A 140 7.70 -26.12 3.71
C ASN A 140 7.85 -26.92 2.40
N THR A 141 7.49 -26.35 1.25
CA THR A 141 7.76 -26.97 -0.05
C THR A 141 9.22 -26.76 -0.44
N ALA A 142 9.90 -27.82 -0.92
CA ALA A 142 11.30 -27.77 -1.34
C ALA A 142 11.62 -26.63 -2.34
N THR A 143 10.61 -26.15 -3.06
CA THR A 143 10.72 -25.08 -4.07
C THR A 143 10.48 -23.67 -3.53
N ASN A 144 10.10 -23.48 -2.26
CA ASN A 144 9.71 -22.17 -1.71
C ASN A 144 10.33 -21.85 -0.33
N ARG A 145 11.27 -22.67 0.15
CA ARG A 145 11.92 -22.51 1.46
C ARG A 145 12.61 -21.14 1.63
N ASP A 146 13.08 -20.56 0.53
CA ASP A 146 13.79 -19.27 0.51
C ASP A 146 12.95 -18.14 -0.11
N SER A 147 11.62 -18.23 0.00
CA SER A 147 10.74 -17.19 -0.56
C SER A 147 10.98 -15.83 0.10
N ARG A 148 11.40 -14.86 -0.72
CA ARG A 148 11.55 -13.47 -0.28
C ARG A 148 10.22 -12.73 -0.17
N TRP A 149 9.14 -13.26 -0.74
CA TRP A 149 7.83 -12.61 -0.71
C TRP A 149 7.24 -12.62 0.70
N LEU A 150 6.73 -11.47 1.13
CA LEU A 150 6.00 -11.34 2.40
C LEU A 150 4.71 -12.17 2.37
N PHE A 151 4.08 -12.29 1.19
CA PHE A 151 2.92 -13.14 0.95
C PHE A 151 3.26 -14.18 -0.14
N PRO A 152 3.87 -15.32 0.22
CA PRO A 152 4.30 -16.32 -0.74
C PRO A 152 3.11 -17.02 -1.41
N GLY A 153 3.20 -17.19 -2.73
CA GLY A 153 2.25 -17.95 -3.52
C GLY A 153 2.50 -19.46 -3.45
N ARG A 154 1.61 -20.24 -4.08
CA ARG A 154 1.77 -21.71 -4.20
C ARG A 154 2.88 -22.11 -5.17
N ARG A 155 3.25 -21.24 -6.11
CA ARG A 155 4.32 -21.46 -7.08
C ARG A 155 5.63 -20.90 -6.52
N ALA A 156 6.71 -21.65 -6.71
CA ALA A 156 8.06 -21.27 -6.32
C ALA A 156 8.44 -19.87 -6.81
N GLY A 157 8.97 -19.05 -5.90
CA GLY A 157 9.45 -17.71 -6.23
C GLY A 157 8.38 -16.73 -6.71
N GLN A 158 7.09 -17.07 -6.61
CA GLN A 158 5.99 -16.20 -7.02
C GLN A 158 5.23 -15.67 -5.80
N PRO A 159 4.77 -14.42 -5.83
CA PRO A 159 3.88 -13.90 -4.80
C PRO A 159 2.50 -14.53 -4.91
N MET A 160 1.70 -14.36 -3.86
CA MET A 160 0.29 -14.71 -3.87
C MET A 160 -0.47 -13.91 -4.92
N HIS A 161 -1.50 -14.52 -5.53
CA HIS A 161 -2.35 -13.80 -6.48
C HIS A 161 -3.16 -12.71 -5.76
N PRO A 162 -3.21 -11.46 -6.27
CA PRO A 162 -3.94 -10.36 -5.63
C PRO A 162 -5.41 -10.70 -5.35
N ASP A 163 -6.10 -11.35 -6.30
CA ASP A 163 -7.53 -11.67 -6.15
C ASP A 163 -7.79 -12.69 -5.05
N ALA A 164 -6.87 -13.64 -4.86
CA ALA A 164 -6.98 -14.61 -3.77
C ALA A 164 -6.83 -13.91 -2.41
N LEU A 165 -5.88 -12.97 -2.29
CA LEU A 165 -5.72 -12.20 -1.06
C LEU A 165 -6.91 -11.25 -0.84
N SER A 166 -7.46 -10.69 -1.92
CA SER A 166 -8.66 -9.86 -1.89
C SER A 166 -9.88 -10.61 -1.37
N ALA A 167 -10.11 -11.83 -1.86
CA ALA A 167 -11.17 -12.69 -1.34
C ALA A 167 -11.02 -12.91 0.17
N GLN A 168 -9.82 -13.28 0.61
CA GLN A 168 -9.55 -13.53 2.04
C GLN A 168 -9.71 -12.28 2.92
N VAL A 169 -9.35 -11.08 2.43
CA VAL A 169 -9.54 -9.83 3.18
C VAL A 169 -11.01 -9.41 3.20
N ASN A 170 -11.76 -9.63 2.12
CA ASN A 170 -13.19 -9.34 2.07
C ASN A 170 -13.99 -10.29 2.99
N GLU A 171 -13.56 -11.53 3.17
CA GLU A 171 -14.14 -12.48 4.14
C GLU A 171 -14.03 -11.97 5.59
N LEU A 172 -13.06 -11.11 5.90
CA LEU A 172 -12.95 -10.42 7.20
C LEU A 172 -13.94 -9.26 7.35
N GLY A 173 -14.80 -9.02 6.36
CA GLY A 173 -15.70 -7.86 6.31
C GLY A 173 -14.98 -6.54 6.02
N VAL A 174 -13.74 -6.58 5.52
CA VAL A 174 -12.96 -5.37 5.18
C VAL A 174 -13.10 -5.09 3.68
N PRO A 175 -13.92 -4.11 3.25
CA PRO A 175 -14.02 -3.76 1.84
C PRO A 175 -12.75 -3.02 1.42
N ALA A 176 -11.78 -3.73 0.85
CA ALA A 176 -10.42 -3.22 0.63
C ALA A 176 -10.37 -1.90 -0.15
N VAL A 177 -11.23 -1.75 -1.18
CA VAL A 177 -11.29 -0.53 -2.00
C VAL A 177 -11.84 0.66 -1.20
N ALA A 178 -12.97 0.48 -0.51
CA ALA A 178 -13.60 1.56 0.27
C ALA A 178 -12.73 1.97 1.47
N SER A 179 -12.10 0.98 2.12
CA SER A 179 -11.13 1.17 3.21
C SER A 179 -9.93 2.00 2.78
N ARG A 180 -9.37 1.68 1.61
CA ARG A 180 -8.26 2.43 1.02
C ARG A 180 -8.64 3.87 0.73
N VAL A 181 -9.79 4.13 0.10
CA VAL A 181 -10.21 5.50 -0.21
C VAL A 181 -10.41 6.31 1.07
N ALA A 182 -10.97 5.70 2.12
CA ALA A 182 -11.12 6.32 3.43
C ALA A 182 -9.76 6.64 4.08
N ALA A 183 -8.83 5.69 4.07
CA ALA A 183 -7.50 5.87 4.64
C ALA A 183 -6.69 6.97 3.92
N ILE A 184 -6.68 7.02 2.58
CA ILE A 184 -5.99 8.10 1.86
C ILE A 184 -6.62 9.46 2.17
N ARG A 185 -7.95 9.55 2.23
CA ARG A 185 -8.65 10.79 2.60
C ARG A 185 -8.30 11.26 4.00
N GLN A 186 -8.09 10.35 4.94
CA GLN A 186 -7.64 10.70 6.28
C GLN A 186 -6.18 11.20 6.25
N HIS A 187 -5.29 10.48 5.57
CA HIS A 187 -3.88 10.86 5.47
C HIS A 187 -3.68 12.26 4.89
N VAL A 188 -4.43 12.63 3.85
CA VAL A 188 -4.32 13.99 3.25
C VAL A 188 -4.94 15.11 4.10
N ARG A 189 -5.73 14.76 5.14
CA ARG A 189 -6.18 15.72 6.15
C ARG A 189 -5.10 16.02 7.18
N GLU A 190 -4.30 15.01 7.52
CA GLU A 190 -3.26 15.10 8.55
C GLU A 190 -1.93 15.59 7.97
N LEU A 191 -1.64 15.25 6.71
CA LEU A 191 -0.38 15.51 6.02
C LEU A 191 -0.61 16.10 4.62
N PRO A 192 0.30 16.94 4.10
CA PRO A 192 0.26 17.40 2.72
C PRO A 192 0.33 16.24 1.71
N ALA A 193 -0.42 16.33 0.61
CA ALA A 193 -0.49 15.30 -0.43
C ALA A 193 0.87 14.83 -1.00
N PRO A 194 1.90 15.69 -1.15
CA PRO A 194 3.22 15.24 -1.57
C PRO A 194 3.87 14.29 -0.56
N VAL A 195 3.79 14.60 0.74
CA VAL A 195 4.34 13.73 1.81
C VAL A 195 3.66 12.37 1.82
N VAL A 196 2.33 12.36 1.70
CA VAL A 196 1.55 11.11 1.64
C VAL A 196 1.90 10.30 0.40
N ALA A 197 2.17 10.97 -0.73
CA ALA A 197 2.60 10.31 -1.96
C ALA A 197 3.96 9.65 -1.80
N ASP A 198 4.94 10.37 -1.25
CA ASP A 198 6.30 9.87 -1.10
C ASP A 198 6.39 8.75 -0.07
N ALA A 199 5.84 8.95 1.13
CA ALA A 199 5.93 7.99 2.23
C ALA A 199 5.17 6.67 1.94
N LEU A 200 3.99 6.75 1.30
CA LEU A 200 3.16 5.59 1.00
C LEU A 200 3.32 5.08 -0.44
N GLY A 201 4.20 5.72 -1.23
CA GLY A 201 4.46 5.36 -2.62
C GLY A 201 3.28 5.55 -3.56
N TYR A 202 2.41 6.54 -3.34
CA TYR A 202 1.31 6.89 -4.25
C TYR A 202 1.74 7.87 -5.34
N HIS A 203 1.02 7.84 -6.46
CA HIS A 203 1.21 8.85 -7.50
C HIS A 203 0.70 10.22 -7.02
N HIS A 204 1.53 11.26 -7.09
CA HIS A 204 1.19 12.64 -6.66
C HIS A 204 -0.16 13.13 -7.23
N LYS A 205 -0.41 12.97 -8.53
CA LYS A 205 -1.72 13.30 -9.13
C LYS A 205 -2.93 12.72 -8.39
N THR A 206 -2.82 11.50 -7.85
CA THR A 206 -3.92 10.86 -7.11
C THR A 206 -4.10 11.48 -5.72
N THR A 207 -3.02 11.71 -4.98
CA THR A 207 -3.10 12.32 -3.64
C THR A 207 -3.50 13.78 -3.71
N THR A 208 -3.00 14.55 -4.67
CA THR A 208 -3.39 15.96 -4.90
C THR A 208 -4.88 16.07 -5.23
N ARG A 209 -5.41 15.23 -6.13
CA ARG A 209 -6.85 15.23 -6.45
C ARG A 209 -7.70 14.95 -5.21
N LEU A 210 -7.31 13.97 -4.39
CA LEU A 210 -8.03 13.63 -3.17
C LEU A 210 -7.96 14.73 -2.11
N GLN A 211 -6.85 15.47 -2.02
CA GLN A 211 -6.74 16.63 -1.15
C GLN A 211 -7.69 17.75 -1.59
N THR A 212 -7.75 18.05 -2.89
CA THR A 212 -8.73 19.00 -3.47
C THR A 212 -10.17 18.57 -3.18
N ASP A 213 -10.50 17.30 -3.42
CA ASP A 213 -11.83 16.74 -3.14
C ASP A 213 -12.22 16.80 -1.65
N THR A 214 -11.23 16.79 -0.75
CA THR A 214 -11.43 16.84 0.70
C THR A 214 -11.52 18.29 1.23
N GLY A 215 -11.31 19.29 0.37
CA GLY A 215 -11.35 20.71 0.73
C GLY A 215 -10.18 21.14 1.62
N THR A 216 -9.10 20.37 1.68
CA THR A 216 -7.92 20.66 2.51
C THR A 216 -6.91 21.48 1.72
N SER A 217 -6.58 22.69 2.19
CA SER A 217 -5.59 23.56 1.55
C SER A 217 -4.33 23.66 2.40
N TRP A 218 -3.25 23.03 1.93
CA TRP A 218 -1.91 23.17 2.50
C TRP A 218 -1.12 24.25 1.75
N SER A 219 -1.55 25.51 1.84
CA SER A 219 -0.98 26.64 1.07
C SER A 219 0.46 27.03 1.44
N ARG A 220 1.00 26.48 2.53
CA ARG A 220 2.35 26.77 3.05
C ARG A 220 3.35 25.62 2.89
N TYR A 221 2.97 24.50 2.28
CA TYR A 221 3.88 23.37 2.10
C TYR A 221 4.72 23.53 0.83
N ALA A 222 6.03 23.73 0.97
CA ALA A 222 6.99 23.65 -0.13
C ALA A 222 7.54 22.21 -0.21
N PRO A 223 7.41 21.50 -1.35
CA PRO A 223 8.04 20.19 -1.52
C PRO A 223 9.55 20.33 -1.38
N GLY A 224 10.12 19.74 -0.32
CA GLY A 224 11.57 19.63 -0.20
C GLY A 224 12.07 18.56 -1.14
N ASP A 225 13.24 18.77 -1.74
CA ASP A 225 13.93 17.73 -2.48
C ASP A 225 14.45 16.69 -1.48
N HIS A 226 13.74 15.56 -1.37
CA HIS A 226 14.08 14.45 -0.47
C HIS A 226 14.86 13.34 -1.18
N SER A 227 15.13 13.50 -2.48
CA SER A 227 15.78 12.51 -3.35
C SER A 227 17.29 12.31 -3.10
N GLY A 228 17.94 13.11 -2.24
CA GLY A 228 19.41 13.15 -2.17
C GLY A 228 20.08 13.13 -0.81
N ARG A 229 19.38 13.01 0.33
CA ARG A 229 20.00 13.27 1.66
C ARG A 229 20.45 12.06 2.48
N THR A 230 20.42 10.84 1.94
CA THR A 230 20.82 9.63 2.69
C THR A 230 22.24 9.12 2.40
N ALA A 231 22.99 9.73 1.48
CA ALA A 231 24.37 9.30 1.18
C ALA A 231 25.47 10.02 1.99
N GLU A 232 25.18 11.13 2.68
CA GLU A 232 26.22 12.01 3.26
C GLU A 232 26.25 12.07 4.80
N ALA A 233 25.42 11.30 5.52
CA ALA A 233 25.43 11.29 6.99
C ALA A 233 26.28 10.16 7.63
N VAL A 234 26.92 9.28 6.83
CA VAL A 234 27.72 8.15 7.34
C VAL A 234 29.24 8.41 7.34
N ARG A 235 29.70 9.57 6.84
CA ARG A 235 31.12 9.94 6.91
C ARG A 235 31.27 11.40 7.32
N SER A 236 31.28 11.65 8.63
CA SER A 236 32.17 12.58 9.33
C SER A 236 31.63 12.90 10.72
N ASN A 237 32.07 12.17 11.74
CA ASN A 237 32.44 12.81 13.00
C ASN A 237 33.40 11.90 13.80
N PRO A 238 34.69 12.25 13.96
CA PRO A 238 35.51 11.68 15.01
C PRO A 238 35.06 12.30 16.35
N GLY A 239 34.74 11.45 17.32
CA GLY A 239 34.27 11.88 18.64
C GLY A 239 35.27 12.78 19.37
N PRO A 240 34.81 13.67 20.27
CA PRO A 240 35.70 14.58 20.97
C PRO A 240 36.56 13.81 21.99
N ALA A 241 37.86 14.09 21.95
CA ALA A 241 38.83 13.64 22.94
C ALA A 241 38.47 14.18 24.33
N THR A 242 38.36 13.27 25.30
CA THR A 242 38.22 13.62 26.72
C THR A 242 39.56 14.14 27.24
N ASP A 243 39.60 15.43 27.53
CA ASP A 243 40.68 16.15 28.21
C ASP A 243 40.85 15.65 29.66
N ILE A 244 41.98 14.96 29.94
CA ILE A 244 42.38 14.52 31.27
C ILE A 244 43.07 15.70 31.96
N ARG A 245 42.30 16.53 32.67
CA ARG A 245 42.87 17.55 33.55
C ARG A 245 43.33 16.96 34.89
N SER A 246 44.66 16.88 35.02
CA SER A 246 45.44 17.36 36.16
C SER A 246 44.86 17.13 37.57
N ARG A 247 45.21 16.00 38.20
CA ARG A 247 45.30 15.92 39.67
C ARG A 247 46.73 16.24 40.10
N ARG A 248 46.90 17.35 40.83
CA ARG A 248 48.13 17.73 41.55
C ARG A 248 48.49 16.64 42.56
N CYS A 249 49.72 16.17 42.52
CA CYS A 249 50.38 15.50 43.64
C CYS A 249 51.01 16.56 44.56
N PRO A 250 50.91 16.46 45.90
CA PRO A 250 51.70 17.28 46.81
C PRO A 250 53.12 16.70 46.98
N ARG A 251 54.13 17.57 46.98
CA ARG A 251 55.54 17.24 47.30
C ARG A 251 55.69 17.00 48.81
N PRO A 252 56.51 16.03 49.26
CA PRO A 252 57.00 16.00 50.63
C PRO A 252 58.33 16.78 50.75
N ASP A 253 58.47 17.55 51.83
CA ASP A 253 59.70 18.24 52.21
C ASP A 253 60.76 17.25 52.76
N PRO A 254 62.06 17.51 52.57
CA PRO A 254 63.14 16.64 53.06
C PRO A 254 63.52 16.97 54.52
N PRO A 255 63.87 15.97 55.34
CA PRO A 255 64.51 16.21 56.63
C PRO A 255 66.04 16.38 56.49
N MET A 256 66.62 17.09 57.48
CA MET A 256 68.06 17.29 57.72
C MET A 256 68.85 15.99 57.83
#